data_AF-A0A973LZJ0-F1
#
_entry.id   AF-A0A973LZJ0-F1
#
_cell.length_a   1.000
_cell.length_b   1.000
_cell.length_c   1.000
_cell.angle_alpha   90.00
_cell.angle_beta   90.00
_cell.angle_gamma   90.00
#
_symmetry.space_group_name_H-M   'P 1'
#
loop_
_entity.id
_entity.type
_entity.pdbx_description
1 polymer ?
#
loop_
_entity_poly.entity_id
_entity_poly.type
_entity_poly.pdbx_seq_one_letter_code
_entity_poly.pdbx_strand_id
1 'polypeptide(L)' 'MSPFWKIFIAIFAYISGIVGLGLAVVNASEKPPATSLAVVYGAAGLLFLAVGVMLSRRTRY' A
#
# COMPACT_ATOMS: atom_id res chain seq x y z
N MET A 1 11.51 -18.59 -1.05
CA MET A 1 10.42 -18.19 -1.96
C MET A 1 10.93 -18.28 -3.38
N SER A 2 10.20 -18.98 -4.25
CA SER A 2 10.48 -18.97 -5.68
C SER A 2 10.38 -17.52 -6.22
N PRO A 3 11.08 -17.17 -7.31
CA PRO A 3 11.07 -15.83 -7.91
C PRO A 3 9.64 -15.33 -8.17
N PHE A 4 8.76 -16.24 -8.60
CA PHE A 4 7.33 -15.99 -8.82
C PHE A 4 6.63 -15.41 -7.58
N TRP A 5 6.82 -16.03 -6.41
CA TRP A 5 6.18 -15.58 -5.17
C TRP A 5 6.63 -14.19 -4.72
N LYS A 6 7.92 -13.85 -4.93
CA LYS A 6 8.44 -12.51 -4.62
C LYS A 6 7.78 -11.44 -5.50
N ILE A 7 7.64 -11.72 -6.79
CA ILE A 7 7.01 -10.82 -7.76
C ILE A 7 5.52 -10.66 -7.43
N PHE A 8 4.83 -11.75 -7.14
CA PHE A 8 3.42 -11.72 -6.75
C PHE A 8 3.17 -10.84 -5.53
N ILE A 9 3.97 -10.99 -4.47
CA ILE A 9 3.85 -10.20 -3.24
C ILE A 9 4.21 -8.73 -3.49
N ALA A 10 5.22 -8.46 -4.32
CA ALA A 10 5.57 -7.08 -4.68
C ALA A 10 4.41 -6.38 -5.40
N ILE A 11 3.80 -7.03 -6.39
CA ILE A 11 2.64 -6.50 -7.12
C ILE A 11 1.44 -6.30 -6.18
N PHE A 12 1.16 -7.29 -5.33
CA PHE A 12 0.08 -7.20 -4.35
C PHE A 12 0.28 -6.01 -3.39
N ALA A 13 1.50 -5.82 -2.90
CA ALA A 13 1.85 -4.72 -2.01
C ALA A 13 1.72 -3.35 -2.71
N TYR A 14 2.06 -3.26 -4.00
CA TYR A 14 1.86 -2.03 -4.77
C TYR A 14 0.38 -1.69 -4.96
N ILE A 15 -0.45 -2.66 -5.36
CA ILE A 15 -1.89 -2.45 -5.55
C ILE A 15 -2.54 -2.06 -4.22
N SER A 16 -2.24 -2.80 -3.15
CA SER A 16 -2.75 -2.50 -1.80
C SER A 16 -2.32 -1.11 -1.32
N GLY A 17 -1.09 -0.70 -1.60
CA GLY A 17 -0.58 0.63 -1.29
C GLY A 17 -1.38 1.75 -1.97
N ILE A 18 -1.60 1.64 -3.29
CA ILE A 18 -2.37 2.61 -4.07
C ILE A 18 -3.84 2.66 -3.60
N VAL A 19 -4.46 1.51 -3.36
CA VAL A 19 -5.85 1.43 -2.87
C VAL A 19 -5.97 2.06 -1.47
N GLY A 20 -5.01 1.81 -0.58
CA GLY A 20 -4.98 2.40 0.77
C GLY A 20 -4.87 3.93 0.74
N LEU A 21 -4.02 4.47 -0.15
CA LEU A 21 -3.94 5.92 -0.37
C LEU A 21 -5.24 6.48 -0.96
N GLY A 22 -5.87 5.78 -1.90
CA GLY A 22 -7.18 6.16 -2.44
C GLY A 22 -8.27 6.22 -1.35
N LEU A 23 -8.36 5.19 -0.51
CA LEU A 23 -9.29 5.15 0.62
C LEU A 23 -9.01 6.25 1.65
N ALA A 24 -7.75 6.61 1.85
CA ALA A 24 -7.38 7.72 2.72
C ALA A 24 -7.94 9.05 2.19
N VAL A 25 -7.79 9.31 0.89
CA VAL A 25 -8.32 10.51 0.23
C VAL A 25 -9.85 10.53 0.27
N VAL A 26 -10.50 9.39 0.01
CA VAL A 26 -11.96 9.28 0.05
C VAL A 26 -12.48 9.58 1.46
N ASN A 27 -11.95 8.92 2.50
CA ASN A 27 -12.36 9.16 3.88
C ASN A 27 -12.03 10.57 4.39
N ALA A 28 -10.96 11.19 3.89
CA ALA A 28 -10.65 12.58 4.18
C ALA A 28 -11.61 13.57 3.50
N SER A 29 -12.22 13.16 2.38
CA SER A 29 -13.14 13.98 1.59
C SER A 29 -14.61 13.82 2.01
N GLU A 30 -14.93 12.86 2.86
CA GLU A 30 -16.28 12.69 3.41
C GLU A 30 -16.65 13.84 4.36
N LYS A 31 -17.96 14.11 4.48
CA LYS A 31 -18.52 15.08 5.44
C LYS A 31 -19.56 14.36 6.31
N PRO A 32 -19.35 14.24 7.63
CA PRO A 32 -18.20 14.73 8.40
C PRO A 32 -16.89 13.98 8.09
N PRO A 33 -15.73 14.64 8.17
CA PRO A 33 -14.45 14.04 7.78
C PRO A 33 -14.03 12.95 8.77
N ALA A 34 -13.98 11.71 8.27
CA ALA A 34 -13.54 10.54 9.01
C ALA A 34 -12.00 10.48 9.10
N THR A 35 -11.41 11.51 9.69
CA THR A 35 -9.95 11.73 9.79
C THR A 35 -9.20 10.56 10.40
N SER A 36 -9.76 9.90 11.43
CA SER A 36 -9.14 8.71 12.04
C SER A 36 -8.99 7.56 11.04
N LEU A 37 -10.01 7.32 10.22
CA LEU A 37 -9.97 6.27 9.19
C LEU A 37 -9.03 6.67 8.06
N ALA A 38 -9.06 7.93 7.63
CA ALA A 38 -8.16 8.43 6.60
C ALA A 38 -6.68 8.24 6.96
N VAL A 39 -6.30 8.51 8.22
CA VAL A 39 -4.92 8.32 8.69
C VAL A 39 -4.55 6.84 8.74
N VAL A 40 -5.45 5.96 9.20
CA VAL A 40 -5.19 4.51 9.26
C VAL A 40 -5.00 3.92 7.86
N TYR A 41 -5.89 4.24 6.91
CA TYR A 41 -5.77 3.75 5.53
C TYR A 41 -4.56 4.32 4.82
N GLY A 42 -4.22 5.60 5.07
CA GLY A 42 -3.02 6.23 4.53
C GLY A 42 -1.73 5.61 5.07
N ALA A 43 -1.65 5.38 6.38
CA ALA A 43 -0.50 4.74 7.01
C ALA A 43 -0.33 3.28 6.57
N ALA A 44 -1.43 2.52 6.50
CA ALA A 44 -1.42 1.16 5.98
C ALA A 44 -0.98 1.11 4.51
N GLY A 45 -1.50 2.03 3.68
CA GLY A 45 -1.11 2.15 2.27
C GLY A 45 0.39 2.47 2.10
N LEU A 46 0.92 3.40 2.88
CA LEU A 46 2.36 3.74 2.87
C LEU A 46 3.23 2.57 3.32
N LEU A 47 2.81 1.80 4.34
CA LEU A 47 3.53 0.60 4.78
C LEU A 47 3.58 -0.47 3.68
N PHE A 48 2.46 -0.74 3.02
CA PHE A 48 2.43 -1.69 1.90
C PHE A 48 3.30 -1.22 0.73
N LEU A 49 3.30 0.08 0.43
CA LEU A 49 4.14 0.65 -0.63
C LEU A 49 5.64 0.54 -0.28
N ALA A 50 6.01 0.83 0.97
CA ALA A 50 7.37 0.66 1.45
C ALA A 50 7.83 -0.81 1.38
N VAL A 51 6.96 -1.76 1.74
CA VAL A 51 7.23 -3.20 1.64
C VAL A 51 7.38 -3.63 0.17
N GLY A 52 6.51 -3.16 -0.72
CA GLY A 52 6.59 -3.44 -2.16
C GLY A 52 7.88 -2.93 -2.80
N VAL A 53 8.32 -1.72 -2.43
CA VAL A 53 9.60 -1.13 -2.85
C VAL A 53 10.79 -1.94 -2.29
N MET A 54 10.74 -2.33 -1.01
CA MET A 54 11.81 -3.10 -0.39
C MET A 54 11.94 -4.50 -0.99
N LEU A 55 10.82 -5.16 -1.31
CA LEU A 55 10.83 -6.43 -2.02
C LEU A 55 11.36 -6.29 -3.45
N SER A 56 10.97 -5.23 -4.17
CA SER A 56 11.43 -4.97 -5.54
C SER A 56 12.91 -4.62 -5.61
N ARG A 57 13.48 -3.95 -4.59
CA ARG A 57 14.93 -3.69 -4.52
C ARG A 57 15.78 -4.96 -4.37
N ARG A 58 15.17 -6.11 -4.05
CA ARG A 58 15.86 -7.38 -3.84
C ARG A 58 15.82 -8.33 -5.05
N THR A 59 15.47 -7.83 -6.24
CA THR A 59 15.75 -8.52 -7.50
C THR A 59 17.24 -8.46 -7.81
N ARG A 60 17.99 -9.33 -7.13
CA ARG A 60 19.30 -9.75 -7.62
C ARG A 60 19.02 -10.56 -8.88
N TYR A 61 19.36 -9.97 -10.04
CA TYR A 61 19.43 -10.67 -11.32
C TYR A 61 20.18 -12.00 -11.18
#